data_AF-A0A3Q9J410-F1
#
_entry.id   AF-A0A3Q9J410-F1
#
_cell.length_a   1.000
_cell.length_b   1.000
_cell.length_c   1.000
_cell.angle_alpha   90.00
_cell.angle_beta   90.00
_cell.angle_gamma   90.00
#
_symmetry.space_group_name_H-M   'P 1'
#
loop_
_entity.id
_entity.type
_entity.pdbx_description
1 polymer ?
#
loop_
_entity_poly.entity_id
_entity_poly.type
_entity_poly.pdbx_seq_one_letter_code
_entity_poly.pdbx_strand_id
1 'polypeptide(L)'
;MVVTSTEEPLLGGPPTEAARPPLYERLVGRLYADAGRRRLVDWLAPVLITLIAGILRFANLGQPHALVFDETYYVKDSWSQWNLGYPATWPDGADESFVAGDTNVFTTMGSFVVHPPLGRMLIGLGMFLTGADSSAGWRLATAVFGTALVLLVYLVAKTLTSSTVFASVAGGLMAIDGLAIVMSRVALLDVFLAFFVLLGIWFVILDRKTHAARFRTPAAGGAPWGPVRWNRPWLLAAGAALGAASAVKWSGLYVIAAVGLYVVVSDALLRRRAGVAMWPTDAAFRQGAVSFLLLVPAAAVVYLASWTGWLTTTGGWARDAADAHPATGFLGWVPLALQSLWDYHRQIYDFHVGLTSPHSYASPAWQWPLLVRPTSMYYHQDAFGEAGCGAVNGCVQNIYSMPNPLLWWAGVAAVLWIAYRFVRTRDARLAVVLVGAGATYLPWLLYPERTIFEFYTIAILPFMVLAVTFALRDVAGLARAATAPAATVGEDVPGAAVATDVPGASVASVASVASVASVASVASVASVERRRTGQRIVLVFLALVLATAIFWYPVLTAMPVPYDFWRAHNWLPSWI
;
A
#
# COMPACT_ATOMS: atom_id res chain seq x y z
N MET A 1 20.64 26.90 -81.67
CA MET A 1 19.41 27.50 -81.11
C MET A 1 19.46 27.19 -79.62
N VAL A 2 19.69 28.21 -78.80
CA VAL A 2 19.96 28.10 -77.36
C VAL A 2 18.65 27.83 -76.63
N VAL A 3 18.59 26.78 -75.81
CA VAL A 3 17.51 26.59 -74.83
C VAL A 3 18.13 26.78 -73.45
N THR A 4 17.86 27.94 -72.86
CA THR A 4 18.18 28.30 -71.48
C THR A 4 17.19 27.60 -70.54
N SER A 5 17.67 26.67 -69.71
CA SER A 5 16.93 26.19 -68.54
C SER A 5 17.19 27.12 -67.37
N THR A 6 16.19 27.92 -67.00
CA THR A 6 16.18 28.68 -65.75
C THR A 6 15.89 27.70 -64.60
N GLU A 7 16.90 27.40 -63.78
CA GLU A 7 16.68 26.80 -62.46
C GLU A 7 16.10 27.86 -61.53
N GLU A 8 14.84 27.67 -61.16
CA GLU A 8 14.17 28.41 -60.10
C GLU A 8 14.58 27.80 -58.75
N PRO A 9 15.12 28.57 -57.79
CA PRO A 9 15.50 28.01 -56.50
C PRO A 9 14.23 27.66 -55.72
N LEU A 10 14.07 26.37 -55.41
CA LEU A 10 13.05 25.88 -54.50
C LEU A 10 13.15 26.62 -53.16
N LEU A 11 12.26 27.59 -52.95
CA LEU A 11 12.04 28.27 -51.68
C LEU A 11 11.80 27.21 -50.60
N GLY A 12 12.70 27.17 -49.61
CA GLY A 12 12.56 26.32 -48.44
C GLY A 12 11.17 26.50 -47.82
N GLY A 13 10.42 25.41 -47.72
CA GLY A 13 9.15 25.39 -47.02
C GLY A 13 9.30 25.94 -45.59
N PRO A 14 8.23 26.52 -45.01
CA PRO A 14 8.31 27.12 -43.68
C PRO A 14 8.83 26.09 -42.67
N PRO A 15 9.68 26.52 -41.71
CA PRO A 15 10.19 25.61 -40.69
C PRO A 15 9.00 24.94 -40.00
N THR A 16 9.00 23.60 -40.00
CA THR A 16 7.99 22.81 -39.29
C THR A 16 7.97 23.28 -37.84
N GLU A 17 6.86 23.93 -37.45
CA GLU A 17 6.68 24.49 -36.11
C GLU A 17 6.91 23.37 -35.10
N ALA A 18 8.06 23.37 -34.41
CA ALA A 18 8.42 22.33 -33.47
C ALA A 18 7.28 22.15 -32.46
N ALA A 19 6.60 21.01 -32.51
CA ALA A 19 5.38 20.78 -31.76
C ALA A 19 5.58 21.12 -30.28
N ARG A 20 4.92 22.19 -29.81
CA ARG A 20 5.13 22.74 -28.46
C ARG A 20 5.06 21.62 -27.41
N PRO A 21 6.04 21.50 -26.50
CA PRO A 21 6.02 20.42 -25.51
C PRO A 21 4.72 20.46 -24.70
N PRO A 22 4.16 19.30 -24.32
CA PRO A 22 2.93 19.21 -23.53
C PRO A 22 2.98 20.06 -22.25
N LEU A 23 1.83 20.53 -21.79
CA LEU A 23 1.72 21.40 -20.60
C LEU A 23 2.41 20.81 -19.36
N TYR A 24 2.28 19.49 -19.15
CA TYR A 24 2.99 18.75 -18.10
C TYR A 24 4.52 18.90 -18.22
N GLU A 25 5.10 18.72 -19.41
CA GLU A 25 6.56 18.80 -19.61
C GLU A 25 7.10 20.22 -19.45
N ARG A 26 6.29 21.22 -19.79
CA ARG A 26 6.65 22.62 -19.55
C ARG A 26 6.60 22.96 -18.06
N LEU A 27 5.57 22.50 -17.35
CA LEU A 27 5.46 22.70 -15.90
C LEU A 27 6.57 21.99 -15.15
N VAL A 28 6.80 20.71 -15.44
CA VAL A 28 7.90 19.92 -14.90
C VAL A 28 9.24 20.54 -15.29
N GLY A 29 9.47 20.84 -16.57
CA GLY A 29 10.72 21.47 -17.03
C GLY A 29 11.04 22.77 -16.29
N ARG A 30 10.05 23.64 -16.08
CA ARG A 30 10.21 24.89 -15.30
C ARG A 30 10.42 24.66 -13.80
N LEU A 31 9.79 23.63 -13.24
CA LEU A 31 9.94 23.23 -11.83
C LEU A 31 11.31 22.61 -11.54
N TYR A 32 11.85 21.82 -12.47
CA TYR A 32 13.12 21.12 -12.32
C TYR A 32 14.33 21.93 -12.84
N ALA A 33 14.12 23.06 -13.52
CA ALA A 33 15.18 23.97 -13.93
C ALA A 33 15.84 24.71 -12.74
N ASP A 34 15.15 24.80 -11.60
CA ASP A 34 15.62 25.47 -10.39
C ASP A 34 15.70 24.46 -9.23
N ALA A 35 16.91 24.25 -8.71
CA ALA A 35 17.17 23.32 -7.62
C ALA A 35 16.44 23.70 -6.31
N GLY A 36 16.27 25.00 -6.05
CA GLY A 36 15.53 25.51 -4.90
C GLY A 36 14.03 25.18 -4.99
N ARG A 37 13.42 25.43 -6.15
CA ARG A 37 12.01 25.09 -6.41
C ARG A 37 11.77 23.59 -6.35
N ARG A 38 12.67 22.78 -6.91
CA ARG A 38 12.61 21.31 -6.82
C ARG A 38 12.63 20.85 -5.36
N ARG A 39 13.54 21.38 -4.55
CA ARG A 39 13.64 21.03 -3.12
C ARG A 39 12.37 21.44 -2.37
N LEU A 40 11.83 22.63 -2.67
CA LEU A 40 10.58 23.10 -2.09
C LEU A 40 9.41 22.15 -2.42
N VAL A 41 9.25 21.75 -3.69
CA VAL A 41 8.19 20.82 -4.11
C VAL A 41 8.36 19.44 -3.49
N ASP A 42 9.59 18.93 -3.38
CA ASP A 42 9.86 17.64 -2.74
C ASP A 42 9.47 17.63 -1.25
N TRP A 43 9.42 18.79 -0.59
CA TRP A 43 8.91 18.97 0.78
C TRP A 43 7.41 19.29 0.84
N LEU A 44 6.92 20.21 0.02
CA LEU A 44 5.52 20.64 0.05
C LEU A 44 4.55 19.54 -0.40
N ALA A 45 4.90 18.75 -1.41
CA ALA A 45 4.01 17.72 -1.94
C ALA A 45 3.56 16.70 -0.88
N PRO A 46 4.46 16.03 -0.12
CA PRO A 46 4.02 15.09 0.91
C PRO A 46 3.26 15.79 2.05
N VAL A 47 3.65 17.01 2.43
CA VAL A 47 2.98 17.77 3.50
C VAL A 47 1.54 18.09 3.12
N LEU A 48 1.32 18.63 1.92
CA LEU A 48 -0.03 19.00 1.45
C LEU A 48 -0.93 17.76 1.29
N ILE A 49 -0.41 16.66 0.73
CA ILE A 49 -1.17 15.41 0.60
C ILE A 49 -1.52 14.84 1.98
N THR A 50 -0.58 14.85 2.93
CA THR A 50 -0.82 14.38 4.29
C THR A 50 -1.81 15.28 5.02
N LEU A 51 -1.75 16.59 4.81
CA LEU A 51 -2.71 17.55 5.38
C LEU A 51 -4.13 17.29 4.84
N ILE A 52 -4.28 17.13 3.53
CA ILE A 52 -5.57 16.77 2.91
C ILE A 52 -6.07 15.44 3.47
N ALA A 53 -5.21 14.43 3.54
CA ALA A 53 -5.55 13.13 4.12
C ALA A 53 -6.00 13.25 5.57
N GLY A 54 -5.32 14.08 6.36
CA GLY A 54 -5.66 14.40 7.74
C GLY A 54 -7.03 15.07 7.82
N ILE A 55 -7.30 16.11 7.03
CA ILE A 55 -8.61 16.78 7.01
C ILE A 55 -9.73 15.76 6.74
N LEU A 56 -9.59 14.92 5.71
CA LEU A 56 -10.62 13.93 5.36
C LEU A 56 -10.88 12.90 6.47
N ARG A 57 -9.86 12.58 7.28
CA ARG A 57 -9.93 11.57 8.34
C ARG A 57 -10.36 12.15 9.69
N PHE A 58 -9.93 13.37 10.02
CA PHE A 58 -10.20 14.00 11.30
C PHE A 58 -11.45 14.88 11.30
N ALA A 59 -11.90 15.37 10.14
CA ALA A 59 -13.11 16.18 10.07
C ALA A 59 -14.29 15.39 10.66
N ASN A 60 -14.86 15.89 11.75
CA ASN A 60 -16.02 15.29 12.38
C ASN A 60 -15.80 13.81 12.80
N LEU A 61 -14.61 13.48 13.30
CA LEU A 61 -14.22 12.10 13.65
C LEU A 61 -15.16 11.44 14.69
N GLY A 62 -15.75 12.24 15.57
CA GLY A 62 -16.68 11.77 16.59
C GLY A 62 -18.07 11.41 16.06
N GLN A 63 -18.43 11.74 14.82
CA GLN A 63 -19.75 11.42 14.26
C GLN A 63 -19.71 10.08 13.49
N PRO A 64 -20.69 9.17 13.73
CA PRO A 64 -21.72 9.23 14.76
C PRO A 64 -21.12 8.91 16.14
N HIS A 65 -21.72 9.48 17.19
CA HIS A 65 -21.40 9.10 18.56
C HIS A 65 -22.17 7.81 18.92
N ALA A 66 -21.71 6.71 18.34
CA ALA A 66 -22.26 5.37 18.50
C ALA A 66 -21.15 4.36 18.20
N LEU A 67 -21.23 3.18 18.81
CA LEU A 67 -20.38 2.04 18.47
C LEU A 67 -20.86 1.47 17.13
N VAL A 68 -19.98 1.48 16.12
CA VAL A 68 -20.31 0.95 14.79
C VAL A 68 -19.62 -0.39 14.55
N PHE A 69 -20.35 -1.38 14.03
CA PHE A 69 -19.80 -2.70 13.72
C PHE A 69 -19.02 -3.30 14.91
N ASP A 70 -17.82 -3.84 14.66
CA ASP A 70 -16.93 -4.41 15.67
C ASP A 70 -16.36 -3.39 16.68
N GLU A 71 -16.70 -2.09 16.62
CA GLU A 71 -16.37 -1.16 17.71
C GLU A 71 -16.99 -1.62 19.05
N THR A 72 -18.12 -2.34 19.00
CA THR A 72 -18.70 -3.02 20.17
C THR A 72 -17.68 -3.90 20.90
N TYR A 73 -16.75 -4.55 20.19
CA TYR A 73 -15.68 -5.33 20.82
C TYR A 73 -14.45 -4.46 21.07
N TYR A 74 -13.89 -3.87 20.01
CA TYR A 74 -12.56 -3.28 20.08
C TYR A 74 -12.47 -2.07 21.00
N VAL A 75 -13.50 -1.22 21.09
CA VAL A 75 -13.45 -0.04 21.96
C VAL A 75 -13.41 -0.48 23.42
N LYS A 76 -14.37 -1.32 23.83
CA LYS A 76 -14.46 -1.86 25.20
C LYS A 76 -13.23 -2.71 25.58
N ASP A 77 -12.83 -3.64 24.72
CA ASP A 77 -11.65 -4.48 24.98
C ASP A 77 -10.37 -3.63 25.08
N SER A 78 -10.25 -2.57 24.29
CA SER A 78 -9.10 -1.67 24.36
C SER A 78 -9.07 -0.86 25.65
N TRP A 79 -10.23 -0.41 26.12
CA TRP A 79 -10.31 0.37 27.37
C TRP A 79 -10.01 -0.49 28.59
N SER A 80 -10.61 -1.67 28.70
CA SER A 80 -10.28 -2.60 29.79
C SER A 80 -8.82 -3.05 29.73
N GLN A 81 -8.29 -3.35 28.54
CA GLN A 81 -6.87 -3.69 28.37
C GLN A 81 -5.93 -2.55 28.76
N TRP A 82 -6.29 -1.29 28.49
CA TRP A 82 -5.50 -0.14 28.92
C TRP A 82 -5.44 -0.01 30.45
N ASN A 83 -6.57 -0.25 31.13
CA ASN A 83 -6.68 -0.09 32.58
C ASN A 83 -6.15 -1.30 33.38
N LEU A 84 -6.34 -2.51 32.87
CA LEU A 84 -6.02 -3.75 33.59
C LEU A 84 -4.79 -4.49 33.06
N GLY A 85 -4.30 -4.14 31.87
CA GLY A 85 -3.24 -4.87 31.17
C GLY A 85 -3.75 -6.02 30.28
N TYR A 86 -5.04 -6.35 30.35
CA TYR A 86 -5.71 -7.38 29.55
C TYR A 86 -7.19 -7.03 29.31
N PRO A 87 -7.82 -7.49 28.22
CA PRO A 87 -9.25 -7.30 28.01
C PRO A 87 -10.07 -8.03 29.07
N ALA A 88 -11.08 -7.38 29.60
CA ALA A 88 -11.97 -7.94 30.62
C ALA A 88 -13.41 -8.09 30.11
N THR A 89 -14.21 -8.86 30.84
CA THR A 89 -15.64 -9.01 30.56
C THR A 89 -16.42 -7.76 30.97
N TRP A 90 -17.57 -7.58 30.34
CA TRP A 90 -18.46 -6.45 30.51
C TRP A 90 -19.86 -6.94 30.89
N PRO A 91 -20.61 -6.18 31.72
CA PRO A 91 -22.00 -6.51 32.03
C PRO A 91 -22.91 -6.37 30.79
N ASP A 92 -24.11 -6.93 30.88
CA ASP A 92 -25.16 -6.72 29.88
C ASP A 92 -25.50 -5.23 29.75
N GLY A 93 -25.77 -4.76 28.54
CA GLY A 93 -26.06 -3.34 28.26
C GLY A 93 -24.82 -2.42 28.30
N ALA A 94 -23.62 -2.98 28.27
CA ALA A 94 -22.38 -2.20 28.32
C ALA A 94 -22.16 -1.30 27.08
N ASP A 95 -22.79 -1.59 25.94
CA ASP A 95 -22.67 -0.71 24.76
C ASP A 95 -23.36 0.63 25.02
N GLU A 96 -24.60 0.57 25.51
CA GLU A 96 -25.37 1.75 25.87
C GLU A 96 -24.72 2.54 27.01
N SER A 97 -24.21 1.85 28.04
CA SER A 97 -23.52 2.52 29.15
C SER A 97 -22.25 3.22 28.69
N PHE A 98 -21.45 2.58 27.84
CA PHE A 98 -20.18 3.12 27.36
C PHE A 98 -20.41 4.34 26.47
N VAL A 99 -21.39 4.28 25.56
CA VAL A 99 -21.80 5.43 24.72
C VAL A 99 -22.38 6.56 25.58
N ALA A 100 -23.04 6.25 26.70
CA ALA A 100 -23.51 7.27 27.65
C ALA A 100 -22.39 7.89 28.51
N GLY A 101 -21.14 7.42 28.37
CA GLY A 101 -19.97 7.92 29.11
C GLY A 101 -19.62 7.12 30.37
N ASP A 102 -20.41 6.09 30.71
CA ASP A 102 -20.11 5.17 31.82
C ASP A 102 -19.15 4.06 31.35
N THR A 103 -17.87 4.42 31.26
CA THR A 103 -16.83 3.64 30.58
C THR A 103 -16.10 2.65 31.48
N ASN A 104 -16.32 2.69 32.80
CA ASN A 104 -15.55 1.91 33.78
C ASN A 104 -16.35 0.77 34.43
N VAL A 105 -17.43 0.32 33.80
CA VAL A 105 -18.28 -0.79 34.28
C VAL A 105 -17.73 -2.19 33.99
N PHE A 106 -16.55 -2.28 33.37
CA PHE A 106 -15.89 -3.56 33.11
C PHE A 106 -15.53 -4.29 34.41
N THR A 107 -15.50 -5.63 34.36
CA THR A 107 -15.12 -6.45 35.52
C THR A 107 -13.60 -6.65 35.57
N THR A 108 -13.12 -7.40 36.56
CA THR A 108 -11.71 -7.86 36.64
C THR A 108 -11.51 -9.27 36.07
N MET A 109 -12.55 -9.88 35.51
CA MET A 109 -12.46 -11.19 34.87
C MET A 109 -11.98 -11.03 33.42
N GLY A 110 -10.88 -11.70 33.05
CA GLY A 110 -10.36 -11.67 31.70
C GLY A 110 -11.35 -12.19 30.65
N SER A 111 -11.40 -11.50 29.51
CA SER A 111 -12.17 -11.88 28.32
C SER A 111 -11.27 -12.59 27.29
N PHE A 112 -11.81 -13.60 26.63
CA PHE A 112 -11.14 -14.24 25.50
C PHE A 112 -11.17 -13.32 24.28
N VAL A 113 -10.00 -12.94 23.80
CA VAL A 113 -9.83 -12.14 22.59
C VAL A 113 -8.94 -12.86 21.59
N VAL A 114 -9.30 -12.77 20.32
CA VAL A 114 -8.68 -13.57 19.27
C VAL A 114 -7.48 -12.87 18.62
N HIS A 115 -7.40 -11.55 18.76
CA HIS A 115 -6.32 -10.77 18.17
C HIS A 115 -5.28 -10.36 19.22
N PRO A 116 -3.99 -10.31 18.86
CA PRO A 116 -2.96 -9.91 19.81
C PRO A 116 -3.06 -8.43 20.23
N PRO A 117 -2.37 -8.01 21.30
CA PRO A 117 -2.73 -6.79 22.04
C PRO A 117 -2.47 -5.46 21.34
N LEU A 118 -1.49 -5.35 20.43
CA LEU A 118 -0.94 -4.04 20.03
C LEU A 118 -1.99 -3.10 19.43
N GLY A 119 -2.87 -3.61 18.57
CA GLY A 119 -3.89 -2.77 17.94
C GLY A 119 -4.87 -2.18 18.97
N ARG A 120 -5.27 -2.98 19.97
CA ARG A 120 -6.10 -2.52 21.08
C ARG A 120 -5.36 -1.55 22.01
N MET A 121 -4.06 -1.75 22.25
CA MET A 121 -3.26 -0.78 23.01
C MET A 121 -3.25 0.59 22.35
N LEU A 122 -3.18 0.65 21.02
CA LEU A 122 -3.21 1.91 20.27
C LEU A 122 -4.58 2.61 20.36
N ILE A 123 -5.68 1.87 20.25
CA ILE A 123 -7.04 2.40 20.46
C ILE A 123 -7.19 2.91 21.90
N GLY A 124 -6.75 2.12 22.89
CA GLY A 124 -6.73 2.49 24.30
C GLY A 124 -5.95 3.77 24.58
N LEU A 125 -4.79 3.95 23.93
CA LEU A 125 -4.01 5.18 24.00
C LEU A 125 -4.79 6.39 23.48
N GLY A 126 -5.56 6.24 22.41
CA GLY A 126 -6.43 7.31 21.89
C GLY A 126 -7.45 7.78 22.93
N MET A 127 -8.13 6.81 23.57
CA MET A 127 -9.08 7.06 24.65
C MET A 127 -8.42 7.69 25.87
N PHE A 128 -7.26 7.19 26.28
CA PHE A 128 -6.51 7.74 27.41
C PHE A 128 -6.15 9.21 27.21
N LEU A 129 -5.79 9.61 25.99
CA LEU A 129 -5.37 10.98 25.68
C LEU A 129 -6.52 11.97 25.57
N THR A 130 -7.73 11.53 25.21
CA THR A 130 -8.83 12.43 24.82
C THR A 130 -10.19 12.15 25.47
N GLY A 131 -10.26 11.13 26.33
CA GLY A 131 -11.49 10.69 27.00
C GLY A 131 -12.06 9.43 26.37
N ALA A 132 -12.38 8.43 27.20
CA ALA A 132 -13.05 7.21 26.79
C ALA A 132 -14.57 7.41 26.58
N ASP A 133 -15.14 8.49 27.09
CA ASP A 133 -16.52 8.94 26.84
C ASP A 133 -16.69 9.60 25.46
N SER A 134 -15.59 9.82 24.72
CA SER A 134 -15.60 10.45 23.41
C SER A 134 -15.32 9.47 22.28
N SER A 135 -16.27 9.34 21.35
CA SER A 135 -16.09 8.55 20.11
C SER A 135 -14.94 9.05 19.24
N ALA A 136 -14.59 10.34 19.32
CA ALA A 136 -13.40 10.86 18.67
C ALA A 136 -12.12 10.27 19.28
N GLY A 137 -12.11 10.01 20.59
CA GLY A 137 -11.00 9.36 21.28
C GLY A 137 -10.85 7.89 20.91
N TRP A 138 -11.96 7.18 20.70
CA TRP A 138 -11.95 5.78 20.24
C TRP A 138 -11.26 5.66 18.87
N ARG A 139 -11.54 6.62 17.99
CA ARG A 139 -11.10 6.63 16.59
C ARG A 139 -9.82 7.46 16.36
N LEU A 140 -9.26 8.09 17.40
CA LEU A 140 -8.11 8.98 17.28
C LEU A 140 -6.90 8.24 16.70
N ALA A 141 -6.57 7.08 17.27
CA ALA A 141 -5.40 6.32 16.85
C ALA A 141 -5.55 5.81 15.40
N THR A 142 -6.74 5.35 15.00
CA THR A 142 -6.99 4.89 13.63
C THR A 142 -6.90 6.05 12.63
N ALA A 143 -7.34 7.26 12.99
CA ALA A 143 -7.21 8.45 12.15
C ALA A 143 -5.75 8.89 11.97
N VAL A 144 -4.95 8.85 13.05
CA VAL A 144 -3.51 9.14 12.99
C VAL A 144 -2.79 8.15 12.09
N PHE A 145 -2.96 6.84 12.33
CA PHE A 145 -2.27 5.80 11.57
C PHE A 145 -2.75 5.72 10.13
N GLY A 146 -4.03 5.96 9.88
CA GLY A 146 -4.58 6.07 8.54
C GLY A 146 -4.02 7.26 7.74
N THR A 147 -3.82 8.40 8.40
CA THR A 147 -3.15 9.57 7.81
C THR A 147 -1.67 9.29 7.55
N ALA A 148 -0.99 8.63 8.50
CA ALA A 148 0.40 8.21 8.36
C ALA A 148 0.59 7.16 7.27
N LEU A 149 -0.40 6.28 7.04
CA LEU A 149 -0.39 5.28 5.97
C LEU A 149 -0.38 5.95 4.59
N VAL A 150 -1.11 7.06 4.40
CA VAL A 150 -1.07 7.85 3.16
C VAL A 150 0.33 8.41 2.91
N LEU A 151 0.96 9.00 3.93
CA LEU A 151 2.34 9.48 3.85
C LEU A 151 3.29 8.31 3.54
N LEU A 152 3.09 7.16 4.16
CA LEU A 152 3.92 5.99 3.96
C LEU A 152 3.82 5.45 2.52
N VAL A 153 2.63 5.43 1.92
CA VAL A 153 2.45 5.12 0.48
C VAL A 153 3.24 6.09 -0.38
N TYR A 154 3.17 7.40 -0.09
CA TYR A 154 3.97 8.40 -0.78
C TYR A 154 5.48 8.11 -0.64
N LEU A 155 5.96 7.81 0.57
CA LEU A 155 7.38 7.54 0.84
C LEU A 155 7.85 6.26 0.14
N VAL A 156 7.04 5.20 0.12
CA VAL A 156 7.31 3.97 -0.63
C VAL A 156 7.40 4.25 -2.13
N ALA A 157 6.43 4.98 -2.67
CA ALA A 157 6.38 5.35 -4.09
C ALA A 157 7.60 6.22 -4.50
N LYS A 158 7.96 7.22 -3.66
CA LYS A 158 9.16 8.06 -3.81
C LYS A 158 10.42 7.23 -3.71
N THR A 159 10.47 6.24 -2.81
CA THR A 159 11.61 5.34 -2.67
C THR A 159 11.75 4.45 -3.90
N LEU A 160 10.67 3.87 -4.43
CA LEU A 160 10.72 2.98 -5.59
C LEU A 160 11.13 3.69 -6.89
N THR A 161 10.72 4.96 -7.06
CA THR A 161 10.83 5.65 -8.37
C THR A 161 11.64 6.93 -8.36
N SER A 162 11.99 7.47 -7.19
CA SER A 162 12.58 8.81 -6.98
C SER A 162 11.75 9.98 -7.55
N SER A 163 10.53 9.71 -8.04
CA SER A 163 9.67 10.69 -8.69
C SER A 163 8.63 11.25 -7.72
N THR A 164 8.64 12.58 -7.57
CA THR A 164 7.67 13.31 -6.74
C THR A 164 6.29 13.26 -7.34
N VAL A 165 6.16 13.33 -8.67
CA VAL A 165 4.87 13.20 -9.35
C VAL A 165 4.28 11.81 -9.12
N PHE A 166 5.09 10.76 -9.30
CA PHE A 166 4.64 9.37 -9.06
C PHE A 166 4.20 9.18 -7.60
N ALA A 167 5.01 9.67 -6.65
CA ALA A 167 4.68 9.61 -5.24
C ALA A 167 3.43 10.41 -4.89
N SER A 168 3.24 11.58 -5.50
CA SER A 168 2.08 12.45 -5.27
C SER A 168 0.81 11.82 -5.80
N VAL A 169 0.84 11.17 -6.96
CA VAL A 169 -0.30 10.43 -7.49
C VAL A 169 -0.66 9.26 -6.57
N ALA A 170 0.32 8.45 -6.15
CA ALA A 170 0.08 7.32 -5.25
C ALA A 170 -0.49 7.78 -3.89
N GLY A 171 0.14 8.76 -3.25
CA GLY A 171 -0.33 9.31 -1.98
C GLY A 171 -1.69 9.99 -2.11
N GLY A 172 -1.91 10.77 -3.18
CA GLY A 172 -3.18 11.43 -3.46
C GLY A 172 -4.33 10.45 -3.67
N LEU A 173 -4.12 9.38 -4.44
CA LEU A 173 -5.11 8.32 -4.63
C LEU A 173 -5.45 7.61 -3.32
N MET A 174 -4.45 7.31 -2.48
CA MET A 174 -4.68 6.74 -1.14
C MET A 174 -5.40 7.72 -0.19
N ALA A 175 -5.16 9.03 -0.33
CA ALA A 175 -5.76 10.06 0.51
C ALA A 175 -7.28 10.11 0.35
N ILE A 176 -7.76 9.93 -0.90
CA ILE A 176 -9.16 10.06 -1.31
C ILE A 176 -9.88 8.71 -1.52
N ASP A 177 -9.23 7.58 -1.23
CA ASP A 177 -9.88 6.28 -1.35
C ASP A 177 -10.88 6.07 -0.20
N GLY A 178 -12.08 5.56 -0.53
CA GLY A 178 -13.17 5.39 0.41
C GLY A 178 -12.87 4.42 1.55
N LEU A 179 -12.27 3.27 1.24
CA LEU A 179 -11.90 2.26 2.23
C LEU A 179 -10.79 2.80 3.13
N ALA A 180 -9.80 3.49 2.54
CA ALA A 180 -8.75 4.14 3.32
C ALA A 180 -9.31 5.20 4.28
N ILE A 181 -10.35 5.95 3.89
CA ILE A 181 -11.00 6.93 4.76
C ILE A 181 -11.78 6.22 5.87
N VAL A 182 -12.63 5.25 5.55
CA VAL A 182 -13.49 4.54 6.52
C VAL A 182 -12.66 3.79 7.56
N MET A 183 -11.64 3.05 7.13
CA MET A 183 -10.77 2.31 8.04
C MET A 183 -9.89 3.22 8.91
N SER A 184 -9.78 4.50 8.56
CA SER A 184 -9.15 5.52 9.41
C SER A 184 -10.12 6.18 10.38
N ARG A 185 -11.42 5.90 10.28
CA ARG A 185 -12.50 6.59 11.01
C ARG A 185 -13.36 5.65 11.84
N VAL A 186 -13.05 4.36 11.85
CA VAL A 186 -13.66 3.35 12.73
C VAL A 186 -12.55 2.77 13.59
N ALA A 187 -12.82 2.52 14.86
CA ALA A 187 -11.86 1.98 15.82
C ALA A 187 -11.61 0.47 15.62
N LEU A 188 -11.13 0.09 14.41
CA LEU A 188 -10.74 -1.27 14.04
C LEU A 188 -9.23 -1.43 13.95
N LEU A 189 -8.78 -2.68 14.00
CA LEU A 189 -7.36 -3.02 14.03
C LEU A 189 -6.68 -2.91 12.66
N ASP A 190 -7.42 -3.05 11.56
CA ASP A 190 -6.88 -3.35 10.23
C ASP A 190 -6.09 -2.19 9.62
N VAL A 191 -6.34 -0.93 10.02
CA VAL A 191 -5.52 0.21 9.58
C VAL A 191 -4.11 0.16 10.18
N PHE A 192 -3.96 -0.29 11.43
CA PHE A 192 -2.66 -0.49 12.06
C PHE A 192 -1.92 -1.64 11.38
N LEU A 193 -2.62 -2.72 11.06
CA LEU A 193 -2.06 -3.85 10.30
C LEU A 193 -1.52 -3.35 8.94
N ALA A 194 -2.34 -2.63 8.17
CA ALA A 194 -1.94 -2.10 6.86
C ALA A 194 -0.72 -1.18 6.97
N PHE A 195 -0.69 -0.29 7.97
CA PHE A 195 0.45 0.58 8.26
C PHE A 195 1.73 -0.21 8.54
N PHE A 196 1.71 -1.14 9.49
CA PHE A 196 2.90 -1.89 9.88
C PHE A 196 3.37 -2.87 8.79
N VAL A 197 2.45 -3.44 8.01
CA VAL A 197 2.77 -4.25 6.82
C VAL A 197 3.52 -3.40 5.78
N LEU A 198 2.98 -2.24 5.42
CA LEU A 198 3.61 -1.36 4.44
C LEU A 198 4.94 -0.81 4.97
N LEU A 199 5.05 -0.55 6.27
CA LEU A 199 6.27 -0.05 6.93
C LEU A 199 7.37 -1.11 6.87
N GLY A 200 7.05 -2.36 7.18
CA GLY A 200 7.97 -3.49 7.05
C GLY A 200 8.45 -3.66 5.61
N ILE A 201 7.55 -3.57 4.63
CA ILE A 201 7.91 -3.62 3.21
C ILE A 201 8.77 -2.42 2.82
N TRP A 202 8.50 -1.22 3.32
CA TRP A 202 9.32 -0.04 3.06
C TRP A 202 10.76 -0.23 3.57
N PHE A 203 10.92 -0.75 4.79
CA PHE A 203 12.22 -1.10 5.33
C PHE A 203 12.94 -2.16 4.50
N VAL A 204 12.25 -3.17 3.96
CA VAL A 204 12.84 -4.14 3.01
C VAL A 204 13.31 -3.45 1.72
N ILE A 205 12.57 -2.45 1.21
CA ILE A 205 13.02 -1.68 0.03
C ILE A 205 14.30 -0.91 0.35
N LEU A 206 14.40 -0.29 1.53
CA LEU A 206 15.60 0.44 1.98
C LEU A 206 16.79 -0.51 2.19
N ASP A 207 16.56 -1.65 2.85
CA ASP A 207 17.55 -2.71 3.01
C ASP A 207 18.10 -3.14 1.66
N ARG A 208 17.24 -3.47 0.69
CA ARG A 208 17.68 -3.89 -0.64
C ARG A 208 18.49 -2.84 -1.37
N LYS A 209 18.11 -1.56 -1.29
CA LYS A 209 18.88 -0.47 -1.90
C LYS A 209 20.30 -0.40 -1.34
N THR A 210 20.41 -0.42 -0.02
CA THR A 210 21.71 -0.35 0.67
C THR A 210 22.53 -1.63 0.46
N HIS A 211 21.89 -2.79 0.47
CA HIS A 211 22.52 -4.09 0.28
C HIS A 211 23.04 -4.26 -1.15
N ALA A 212 22.22 -3.94 -2.16
CA ALA A 212 22.60 -4.04 -3.57
C ALA A 212 23.73 -3.07 -3.96
N ALA A 213 23.75 -1.85 -3.40
CA ALA A 213 24.84 -0.88 -3.63
C ALA A 213 26.22 -1.43 -3.23
N ARG A 214 26.25 -2.34 -2.26
CA ARG A 214 27.47 -2.98 -1.76
C ARG A 214 27.89 -4.22 -2.58
N PHE A 215 27.17 -4.59 -3.64
CA PHE A 215 27.56 -5.64 -4.61
C PHE A 215 28.01 -5.05 -5.96
N ARG A 216 28.29 -3.74 -6.01
CA ARG A 216 28.69 -3.03 -7.24
C ARG A 216 30.08 -3.40 -7.75
N THR A 217 30.96 -3.91 -6.89
CA THR A 217 32.22 -4.50 -7.29
C THR A 217 32.01 -6.02 -7.46
N PRO A 218 32.19 -6.57 -8.68
CA PRO A 218 32.19 -8.01 -8.88
C PRO A 218 33.17 -8.66 -7.93
N ALA A 219 32.83 -9.82 -7.36
CA ALA A 219 33.85 -10.60 -6.66
C ALA A 219 34.92 -10.97 -7.70
N ALA A 220 36.15 -10.49 -7.52
CA ALA A 220 37.26 -10.88 -8.38
C ALA A 220 37.43 -12.40 -8.27
N GLY A 221 37.25 -13.12 -9.37
CA GLY A 221 37.72 -14.50 -9.51
C GLY A 221 36.78 -15.63 -9.05
N GLY A 222 35.48 -15.59 -9.37
CA GLY A 222 34.65 -16.81 -9.34
C GLY A 222 34.58 -17.53 -7.99
N ALA A 223 34.69 -16.77 -6.88
CA ALA A 223 34.70 -17.33 -5.53
C ALA A 223 33.47 -18.25 -5.30
N PRO A 224 33.65 -19.43 -4.70
CA PRO A 224 32.53 -20.35 -4.46
C PRO A 224 31.41 -19.72 -3.62
N TRP A 225 31.77 -18.83 -2.70
CA TRP A 225 30.86 -18.20 -1.74
C TRP A 225 31.04 -16.69 -1.72
N GLY A 226 29.94 -15.94 -1.61
CA GLY A 226 29.95 -14.49 -1.41
C GLY A 226 30.00 -14.10 0.07
N PRO A 227 30.29 -12.83 0.39
CA PRO A 227 30.36 -12.36 1.77
C PRO A 227 29.00 -12.48 2.48
N VAL A 228 29.01 -12.93 3.73
CA VAL A 228 27.84 -12.94 4.62
C VAL A 228 27.78 -11.61 5.37
N ARG A 229 26.59 -11.00 5.45
CA ARG A 229 26.43 -9.66 6.01
C ARG A 229 25.38 -9.62 7.10
N TRP A 230 25.84 -9.25 8.29
CA TRP A 230 25.03 -8.99 9.48
C TRP A 230 24.55 -7.54 9.59
N ASN A 231 25.32 -6.58 9.05
CA ASN A 231 24.98 -5.16 9.10
C ASN A 231 23.87 -4.77 8.09
N ARG A 232 22.64 -5.19 8.42
CA ARG A 232 21.38 -4.91 7.72
C ARG A 232 20.33 -4.34 8.70
N PRO A 233 20.53 -3.13 9.24
CA PRO A 233 19.63 -2.54 10.24
C PRO A 233 18.20 -2.37 9.72
N TRP A 234 18.04 -2.13 8.42
CA TRP A 234 16.72 -2.05 7.79
C TRP A 234 16.00 -3.40 7.75
N LEU A 235 16.71 -4.53 7.69
CA LEU A 235 16.08 -5.84 7.80
C LEU A 235 15.62 -6.14 9.23
N LEU A 236 16.39 -5.70 10.23
CA LEU A 236 15.99 -5.74 11.64
C LEU A 236 14.74 -4.87 11.89
N ALA A 237 14.73 -3.64 11.35
CA ALA A 237 13.59 -2.74 11.42
C ALA A 237 12.36 -3.31 10.69
N ALA A 238 12.55 -3.99 9.56
CA ALA A 238 11.48 -4.71 8.87
C ALA A 238 10.91 -5.83 9.76
N GLY A 239 11.77 -6.58 10.44
CA GLY A 239 11.37 -7.61 11.41
C GLY A 239 10.52 -7.01 12.53
N ALA A 240 10.99 -5.92 13.14
CA ALA A 240 10.24 -5.21 14.18
C ALA A 240 8.88 -4.71 13.69
N ALA A 241 8.80 -4.07 12.51
CA ALA A 241 7.55 -3.58 11.95
C ALA A 241 6.58 -4.71 11.59
N LEU A 242 7.04 -5.82 11.01
CA LEU A 242 6.18 -6.96 10.70
C LEU A 242 5.80 -7.77 11.96
N GLY A 243 6.64 -7.74 13.00
CA GLY A 243 6.30 -8.18 14.35
C GLY A 243 5.16 -7.37 14.93
N ALA A 244 5.21 -6.04 14.79
CA ALA A 244 4.10 -5.15 15.16
C ALA A 244 2.83 -5.45 14.34
N ALA A 245 2.94 -5.69 13.03
CA ALA A 245 1.81 -6.13 12.21
C ALA A 245 1.19 -7.43 12.76
N SER A 246 2.03 -8.41 13.12
CA SER A 246 1.58 -9.69 13.70
C SER A 246 1.00 -9.52 15.10
N ALA A 247 1.48 -8.53 15.86
CA ALA A 247 0.97 -8.13 17.17
C ALA A 247 -0.36 -7.35 17.10
N VAL A 248 -0.76 -6.89 15.91
CA VAL A 248 -2.09 -6.38 15.63
C VAL A 248 -3.03 -7.51 15.21
N LYS A 249 -2.59 -8.33 14.23
CA LYS A 249 -3.39 -9.42 13.67
C LYS A 249 -2.47 -10.48 13.03
N TRP A 250 -2.79 -11.76 13.21
CA TRP A 250 -1.95 -12.88 12.72
C TRP A 250 -1.77 -12.94 11.21
N SER A 251 -2.60 -12.26 10.42
CA SER A 251 -2.35 -12.07 8.99
C SER A 251 -1.00 -11.39 8.68
N GLY A 252 -0.39 -10.70 9.66
CA GLY A 252 1.00 -10.22 9.56
C GLY A 252 2.04 -11.33 9.39
N LEU A 253 1.77 -12.54 9.91
CA LEU A 253 2.68 -13.70 9.79
C LEU A 253 2.86 -14.14 8.33
N TYR A 254 1.79 -14.08 7.53
CA TYR A 254 1.86 -14.37 6.09
C TYR A 254 2.81 -13.41 5.37
N VAL A 255 2.81 -12.15 5.78
CA VAL A 255 3.70 -11.12 5.23
C VAL A 255 5.15 -11.36 5.66
N ILE A 256 5.42 -11.75 6.91
CA ILE A 256 6.77 -12.13 7.36
C ILE A 256 7.32 -13.27 6.48
N ALA A 257 6.52 -14.32 6.26
CA ALA A 257 6.93 -15.46 5.43
C ALA A 257 7.22 -15.04 3.98
N ALA A 258 6.33 -14.27 3.36
CA ALA A 258 6.49 -13.81 1.99
C ALA A 258 7.70 -12.86 1.82
N VAL A 259 7.91 -11.95 2.77
CA VAL A 259 9.07 -11.05 2.80
C VAL A 259 10.36 -11.82 3.03
N GLY A 260 10.38 -12.81 3.93
CA GLY A 260 11.54 -13.67 4.17
C GLY A 260 11.96 -14.39 2.89
N LEU A 261 11.01 -14.99 2.17
CA LEU A 261 11.26 -15.62 0.88
C LEU A 261 11.77 -14.61 -0.15
N TYR A 262 11.12 -13.43 -0.23
CA TYR A 262 11.54 -12.38 -1.14
C TYR A 262 12.98 -11.90 -0.90
N VAL A 263 13.39 -11.75 0.36
CA VAL A 263 14.76 -11.38 0.74
C VAL A 263 15.75 -12.45 0.27
N VAL A 264 15.50 -13.74 0.56
CA VAL A 264 16.37 -14.85 0.14
C VAL A 264 16.49 -14.92 -1.39
N VAL A 265 15.37 -14.90 -2.10
CA VAL A 265 15.36 -14.93 -3.57
C VAL A 265 16.11 -13.73 -4.14
N SER A 266 15.98 -12.57 -3.52
CA SER A 266 16.66 -11.37 -3.98
C SER A 266 18.15 -11.36 -3.77
N ASP A 267 18.60 -11.85 -2.62
CA ASP A 267 20.01 -12.00 -2.31
C ASP A 267 20.64 -13.03 -3.27
N ALA A 268 19.91 -14.10 -3.61
CA ALA A 268 20.33 -15.08 -4.61
C ALA A 268 20.55 -14.43 -5.98
N LEU A 269 19.62 -13.59 -6.44
CA LEU A 269 19.75 -12.89 -7.72
C LEU A 269 20.88 -11.85 -7.71
N LEU A 270 21.13 -11.18 -6.59
CA LEU A 270 22.27 -10.26 -6.45
C LEU A 270 23.60 -11.01 -6.50
N ARG A 271 23.70 -12.15 -5.79
CA ARG A 271 24.91 -13.01 -5.79
C ARG A 271 25.19 -13.58 -7.17
N ARG A 272 24.14 -14.02 -7.90
CA ARG A 272 24.25 -14.45 -9.29
C ARG A 272 24.85 -13.35 -10.18
N ARG A 273 24.39 -12.10 -10.03
CA ARG A 273 24.91 -10.96 -10.79
C ARG A 273 26.34 -10.58 -10.39
N ALA A 274 26.73 -10.86 -9.15
CA ALA A 274 28.07 -10.60 -8.63
C ALA A 274 29.09 -11.70 -8.98
N GLY A 275 28.68 -12.76 -9.69
CA GLY A 275 29.57 -13.84 -10.13
C GLY A 275 29.88 -14.90 -9.08
N VAL A 276 29.07 -15.03 -8.01
CA VAL A 276 29.22 -16.08 -7.01
C VAL A 276 28.83 -17.44 -7.62
N ALA A 277 29.71 -18.44 -7.56
CA ALA A 277 29.46 -19.73 -8.20
C ALA A 277 28.29 -20.49 -7.54
N MET A 278 28.31 -20.64 -6.22
CA MET A 278 27.27 -21.33 -5.45
C MET A 278 26.15 -20.38 -5.02
N TRP A 279 25.75 -19.44 -5.89
CA TRP A 279 24.81 -18.36 -5.54
C TRP A 279 23.48 -18.81 -4.90
N PRO A 280 22.82 -19.93 -5.28
CA PRO A 280 21.55 -20.31 -4.64
C PRO A 280 21.76 -20.83 -3.22
N THR A 281 22.73 -21.72 -3.02
CA THR A 281 23.00 -22.33 -1.71
C THR A 281 23.62 -21.32 -0.74
N ASP A 282 24.48 -20.43 -1.25
CA ASP A 282 25.05 -19.33 -0.49
C ASP A 282 23.97 -18.32 -0.02
N ALA A 283 23.02 -17.99 -0.90
CA ALA A 283 21.89 -17.15 -0.53
C ALA A 283 20.93 -17.83 0.45
N ALA A 284 20.63 -19.12 0.28
CA ALA A 284 19.67 -19.82 1.12
C ALA A 284 20.23 -20.15 2.51
N PHE A 285 21.40 -20.78 2.57
CA PHE A 285 21.90 -21.38 3.82
C PHE A 285 22.92 -20.52 4.57
N ARG A 286 23.62 -19.60 3.88
CA ARG A 286 24.58 -18.71 4.54
C ARG A 286 23.97 -17.34 4.82
N GLN A 287 23.64 -16.59 3.76
CA GLN A 287 23.01 -15.27 3.94
C GLN A 287 21.57 -15.38 4.41
N GLY A 288 20.84 -16.40 3.98
CA GLY A 288 19.45 -16.62 4.35
C GLY A 288 19.30 -16.92 5.84
N ALA A 289 20.18 -17.73 6.41
CA ALA A 289 20.23 -17.96 7.86
C ALA A 289 20.45 -16.66 8.65
N VAL A 290 21.40 -15.82 8.22
CA VAL A 290 21.62 -14.50 8.86
C VAL A 290 20.42 -13.58 8.67
N SER A 291 19.81 -13.57 7.48
CA SER A 291 18.65 -12.74 7.20
C SER A 291 17.43 -13.18 8.01
N PHE A 292 17.27 -14.48 8.25
CA PHE A 292 16.28 -15.04 9.17
C PHE A 292 16.53 -14.58 10.60
N LEU A 293 17.78 -14.67 11.10
CA LEU A 293 18.14 -14.24 12.46
C LEU A 293 18.00 -12.73 12.69
N LEU A 294 18.04 -11.93 11.62
CA LEU A 294 17.77 -10.50 11.71
C LEU A 294 16.28 -10.17 11.64
N LEU A 295 15.50 -10.92 10.86
CA LEU A 295 14.09 -10.63 10.62
C LEU A 295 13.18 -11.24 11.71
N VAL A 296 13.30 -12.55 11.95
CA VAL A 296 12.32 -13.32 12.73
C VAL A 296 12.45 -13.10 14.23
N PRO A 297 13.65 -13.13 14.85
CA PRO A 297 13.80 -12.80 16.26
C PRO A 297 13.31 -11.39 16.60
N ALA A 298 13.59 -10.40 15.75
CA ALA A 298 13.08 -9.05 15.96
C ALA A 298 11.55 -8.98 15.91
N ALA A 299 10.93 -9.71 14.97
CA ALA A 299 9.48 -9.83 14.91
C ALA A 299 8.90 -10.49 16.17
N ALA A 300 9.53 -11.58 16.63
CA ALA A 300 9.12 -12.31 17.83
C ALA A 300 9.24 -11.45 19.10
N VAL A 301 10.31 -10.67 19.24
CA VAL A 301 10.50 -9.74 20.37
C VAL A 301 9.40 -8.69 20.40
N VAL A 302 9.10 -8.04 19.27
CA VAL A 302 8.01 -7.03 19.22
C VAL A 302 6.65 -7.66 19.48
N TYR A 303 6.41 -8.86 18.93
CA TYR A 303 5.18 -9.61 19.18
C TYR A 303 5.01 -9.91 20.67
N LEU A 304 6.01 -10.51 21.31
CA LEU A 304 5.96 -10.85 22.75
C LEU A 304 5.90 -9.59 23.62
N ALA A 305 6.58 -8.51 23.24
CA ALA A 305 6.51 -7.24 23.96
C ALA A 305 5.09 -6.67 24.02
N SER A 306 4.26 -6.90 22.99
CA SER A 306 2.85 -6.49 23.03
C SER A 306 2.03 -7.23 24.10
N TRP A 307 2.45 -8.44 24.51
CA TRP A 307 1.83 -9.23 25.57
C TRP A 307 2.29 -8.84 26.98
N THR A 308 3.13 -7.82 27.13
CA THR A 308 3.70 -7.43 28.44
C THR A 308 2.61 -7.17 29.48
N GLY A 309 1.53 -6.47 29.11
CA GLY A 309 0.39 -6.22 30.02
C GLY A 309 -0.10 -7.53 30.63
N TRP A 310 -0.62 -8.43 29.79
CA TRP A 310 -1.12 -9.76 30.18
C TRP A 310 -0.06 -10.58 30.95
N LEU A 311 1.21 -10.53 30.56
CA LEU A 311 2.29 -11.27 31.22
C LEU A 311 2.58 -10.77 32.63
N THR A 312 2.51 -9.45 32.85
CA THR A 312 2.87 -8.81 34.13
C THR A 312 1.69 -8.65 35.10
N THR A 313 0.46 -8.83 34.63
CA THR A 313 -0.76 -8.69 35.45
C THR A 313 -1.42 -10.04 35.73
N THR A 314 -2.37 -10.06 36.66
CA THR A 314 -3.18 -11.23 37.01
C THR A 314 -4.65 -11.02 36.61
N GLY A 315 -5.38 -12.11 36.34
CA GLY A 315 -6.81 -12.08 36.00
C GLY A 315 -7.13 -12.12 34.50
N GLY A 316 -6.13 -12.01 33.62
CA GLY A 316 -6.31 -12.18 32.18
C GLY A 316 -6.83 -13.56 31.79
N TRP A 317 -7.49 -13.66 30.63
CA TRP A 317 -8.00 -14.94 30.13
C TRP A 317 -6.88 -15.98 30.05
N ALA A 318 -7.15 -17.17 30.59
CA ALA A 318 -6.22 -18.30 30.67
C ALA A 318 -4.84 -17.96 31.29
N ARG A 319 -4.73 -16.90 32.10
CA ARG A 319 -3.44 -16.42 32.65
C ARG A 319 -2.71 -17.45 33.52
N ASP A 320 -3.48 -18.29 34.19
CA ASP A 320 -3.00 -19.28 35.15
C ASP A 320 -3.32 -20.73 34.68
N ALA A 321 -3.58 -20.92 33.38
CA ALA A 321 -3.99 -22.21 32.82
C ALA A 321 -2.94 -23.33 33.04
N ALA A 322 -1.65 -22.98 32.99
CA ALA A 322 -0.57 -23.93 33.21
C ALA A 322 -0.35 -24.29 34.68
N ASP A 323 -0.92 -23.58 35.65
CA ASP A 323 -0.68 -23.80 37.08
C ASP A 323 -1.21 -25.16 37.53
N ALA A 324 -2.35 -25.60 36.96
CA ALA A 324 -2.95 -26.89 37.26
C ALA A 324 -2.17 -28.07 36.65
N HIS A 325 -1.56 -27.87 35.47
CA HIS A 325 -0.89 -28.91 34.70
C HIS A 325 0.37 -28.37 34.01
N PRO A 326 1.44 -28.08 34.79
CA PRO A 326 2.66 -27.52 34.22
C PRO A 326 3.35 -28.52 33.30
N ALA A 327 4.00 -28.00 32.25
CA ALA A 327 4.79 -28.81 31.33
C ALA A 327 5.90 -29.56 32.09
N THR A 328 6.10 -30.82 31.74
CA THR A 328 7.12 -31.69 32.33
C THR A 328 8.23 -31.99 31.32
N GLY A 329 9.30 -32.65 31.77
CA GLY A 329 10.44 -33.01 30.91
C GLY A 329 11.21 -31.79 30.40
N PHE A 330 11.60 -31.80 29.12
CA PHE A 330 12.45 -30.77 28.53
C PHE A 330 11.83 -29.36 28.57
N LEU A 331 10.51 -29.22 28.63
CA LEU A 331 9.85 -27.91 28.64
C LEU A 331 9.54 -27.39 30.06
N GLY A 332 9.87 -28.16 31.11
CA GLY A 332 9.55 -27.78 32.49
C GLY A 332 10.30 -26.54 33.01
N TRP A 333 11.38 -26.11 32.32
CA TRP A 333 12.10 -24.87 32.67
C TRP A 333 11.41 -23.60 32.15
N VAL A 334 10.44 -23.72 31.24
CA VAL A 334 9.73 -22.57 30.67
C VAL A 334 8.84 -21.96 31.76
N PRO A 335 8.89 -20.65 32.03
CA PRO A 335 8.02 -20.00 33.02
C PRO A 335 6.53 -20.30 32.80
N LEU A 336 5.78 -20.55 33.88
CA LEU A 336 4.34 -20.89 33.81
C LEU A 336 3.53 -19.88 32.99
N ALA A 337 3.80 -18.59 33.14
CA ALA A 337 3.14 -17.54 32.36
C ALA A 337 3.32 -17.71 30.83
N LEU A 338 4.50 -18.17 30.38
CA LEU A 338 4.75 -18.43 28.96
C LEU A 338 4.10 -19.74 28.49
N GLN A 339 3.95 -20.73 29.38
CA GLN A 339 3.18 -21.95 29.10
C GLN A 339 1.68 -21.62 28.98
N SER A 340 1.13 -20.84 29.90
CA SER A 340 -0.24 -20.32 29.84
C SER A 340 -0.46 -19.46 28.59
N LEU A 341 0.53 -18.64 28.21
CA LEU A 341 0.44 -17.86 26.97
C LEU A 341 0.39 -18.77 25.75
N TRP A 342 1.15 -19.86 25.74
CA TRP A 342 1.09 -20.87 24.67
C TRP A 342 -0.29 -21.53 24.60
N ASP A 343 -0.88 -21.88 25.74
CA ASP A 343 -2.26 -22.40 25.77
C ASP A 343 -3.27 -21.38 25.22
N TYR A 344 -3.15 -20.10 25.58
CA TYR A 344 -3.97 -19.05 24.99
C TYR A 344 -3.77 -18.98 23.46
N HIS A 345 -2.53 -19.06 22.96
CA HIS A 345 -2.29 -19.09 21.52
C HIS A 345 -2.91 -20.30 20.84
N ARG A 346 -2.93 -21.47 21.50
CA ARG A 346 -3.63 -22.65 20.99
C ARG A 346 -5.14 -22.38 20.87
N GLN A 347 -5.78 -21.81 21.90
CA GLN A 347 -7.20 -21.45 21.86
C GLN A 347 -7.51 -20.44 20.74
N ILE A 348 -6.63 -19.45 20.55
CA ILE A 348 -6.74 -18.49 19.44
C ILE A 348 -6.65 -19.22 18.09
N TYR A 349 -5.72 -20.14 17.92
CA TYR A 349 -5.59 -20.93 16.70
C TYR A 349 -6.85 -21.77 16.43
N ASP A 350 -7.34 -22.48 17.44
CA ASP A 350 -8.55 -23.31 17.37
C ASP A 350 -9.77 -22.47 16.97
N PHE A 351 -9.91 -21.26 17.52
CA PHE A 351 -10.93 -20.30 17.09
C PHE A 351 -10.79 -19.94 15.60
N HIS A 352 -9.58 -19.60 15.13
CA HIS A 352 -9.38 -19.14 13.75
C HIS A 352 -9.65 -20.22 12.71
N VAL A 353 -9.32 -21.48 13.00
CA VAL A 353 -9.59 -22.61 12.09
C VAL A 353 -11.04 -23.11 12.18
N GLY A 354 -11.73 -22.83 13.30
CA GLY A 354 -13.13 -23.21 13.51
C GLY A 354 -14.18 -22.16 13.13
N LEU A 355 -13.79 -20.90 12.89
CA LEU A 355 -14.73 -19.79 12.65
C LEU A 355 -15.45 -19.91 11.30
N THR A 356 -16.66 -20.44 11.34
CA THR A 356 -17.55 -20.67 10.19
C THR A 356 -18.98 -20.14 10.42
N SER A 357 -19.17 -19.36 11.48
CA SER A 357 -20.49 -18.80 11.85
C SER A 357 -21.03 -17.89 10.74
N PRO A 358 -22.27 -18.09 10.27
CA PRO A 358 -22.82 -17.31 9.17
C PRO A 358 -23.01 -15.84 9.56
N HIS A 359 -22.76 -14.94 8.59
CA HIS A 359 -23.00 -13.50 8.74
C HIS A 359 -23.48 -12.90 7.42
N SER A 360 -24.50 -12.02 7.45
CA SER A 360 -25.16 -11.47 6.25
C SER A 360 -24.27 -10.56 5.39
N TYR A 361 -23.21 -10.00 5.98
CA TYR A 361 -22.16 -9.24 5.30
C TYR A 361 -20.85 -10.01 5.10
N ALA A 362 -20.83 -11.32 5.35
CA ALA A 362 -19.66 -12.12 5.02
C ALA A 362 -19.36 -12.01 3.51
N SER A 363 -18.10 -11.78 3.16
CA SER A 363 -17.60 -11.64 1.79
C SER A 363 -16.38 -12.53 1.61
N PRO A 364 -16.51 -13.74 1.04
CA PRO A 364 -15.37 -14.61 0.77
C PRO A 364 -14.37 -13.94 -0.19
N ALA A 365 -13.08 -14.27 -0.05
CA ALA A 365 -12.00 -13.50 -0.65
C ALA A 365 -12.04 -13.40 -2.19
N TRP A 366 -12.57 -14.42 -2.86
CA TRP A 366 -12.73 -14.41 -4.31
C TRP A 366 -13.67 -13.30 -4.81
N GLN A 367 -14.58 -12.79 -3.97
CA GLN A 367 -15.49 -11.69 -4.30
C GLN A 367 -14.82 -10.32 -4.25
N TRP A 368 -13.71 -10.17 -3.52
CA TRP A 368 -13.10 -8.87 -3.26
C TRP A 368 -12.65 -8.14 -4.53
N PRO A 369 -12.00 -8.78 -5.54
CA PRO A 369 -11.63 -8.10 -6.78
C PRO A 369 -12.84 -7.56 -7.57
N LEU A 370 -14.02 -8.14 -7.37
CA LEU A 370 -15.25 -7.76 -8.05
C LEU A 370 -16.07 -6.73 -7.25
N LEU A 371 -15.69 -6.46 -6.00
CA LEU A 371 -16.40 -5.57 -5.09
C LEU A 371 -17.88 -5.99 -4.92
N VAL A 372 -18.15 -7.29 -4.77
CA VAL A 372 -19.53 -7.79 -4.73
C VAL A 372 -20.26 -7.37 -3.46
N ARG A 373 -19.62 -7.49 -2.29
CA ARG A 373 -20.27 -7.32 -0.99
C ARG A 373 -19.41 -6.47 -0.05
N PRO A 374 -19.46 -5.13 -0.16
CA PRO A 374 -18.87 -4.24 0.83
C PRO A 374 -19.49 -4.47 2.22
N THR A 375 -18.72 -4.24 3.27
CA THR A 375 -19.21 -4.47 4.65
C THR A 375 -19.98 -3.25 5.14
N SER A 376 -21.24 -3.44 5.55
CA SER A 376 -22.00 -2.41 6.27
C SER A 376 -21.53 -2.32 7.70
N MET A 377 -21.19 -1.10 8.12
CA MET A 377 -20.67 -0.83 9.46
C MET A 377 -21.67 -0.04 10.33
N TYR A 378 -22.45 0.83 9.71
CA TYR A 378 -23.46 1.63 10.40
C TYR A 378 -24.57 2.01 9.44
N TYR A 379 -25.82 1.97 9.91
CA TYR A 379 -26.98 2.48 9.19
C TYR A 379 -27.98 3.03 10.20
N HIS A 380 -28.41 4.27 9.97
CA HIS A 380 -29.50 4.93 10.69
C HIS A 380 -30.33 5.74 9.71
N GLN A 381 -31.64 5.78 9.92
CA GLN A 381 -32.55 6.53 9.06
C GLN A 381 -33.56 7.32 9.91
N ASP A 382 -33.62 8.62 9.67
CA ASP A 382 -34.61 9.53 10.24
C ASP A 382 -35.75 9.76 9.22
N ALA A 383 -36.99 9.80 9.70
CA ALA A 383 -38.14 10.11 8.85
C ALA A 383 -38.21 11.61 8.51
N PHE A 384 -39.08 11.97 7.55
CA PHE A 384 -39.34 13.38 7.24
C PHE A 384 -39.82 14.14 8.49
N GLY A 385 -39.14 15.24 8.82
CA GLY A 385 -39.43 16.06 10.00
C GLY A 385 -38.75 15.62 11.28
N GLU A 386 -38.07 14.46 11.31
CA GLU A 386 -37.30 13.98 12.47
C GLU A 386 -35.85 14.48 12.42
N ALA A 387 -35.27 14.82 13.57
CA ALA A 387 -33.87 15.24 13.70
C ALA A 387 -33.39 16.33 12.70
N GLY A 388 -34.32 17.16 12.18
CA GLY A 388 -34.02 18.17 11.17
C GLY A 388 -33.98 17.66 9.72
N CYS A 389 -34.43 16.43 9.46
CA CYS A 389 -34.52 15.87 8.12
C CYS A 389 -35.60 16.56 7.28
N GLY A 390 -35.18 17.24 6.21
CA GLY A 390 -36.07 17.90 5.25
C GLY A 390 -36.43 17.06 4.01
N ALA A 391 -35.92 15.84 3.87
CA ALA A 391 -36.14 15.00 2.69
C ALA A 391 -37.40 14.15 2.85
N VAL A 392 -38.27 14.16 1.84
CA VAL A 392 -39.58 13.45 1.86
C VAL A 392 -39.43 11.95 2.10
N ASN A 393 -38.39 11.34 1.53
CA ASN A 393 -38.09 9.91 1.67
C ASN A 393 -37.20 9.58 2.89
N GLY A 394 -37.01 10.54 3.80
CA GLY A 394 -36.14 10.42 4.97
C GLY A 394 -34.67 10.70 4.67
N CYS A 395 -33.88 10.75 5.75
CA CYS A 395 -32.45 11.03 5.74
C CYS A 395 -31.71 9.82 6.32
N VAL A 396 -30.60 9.44 5.68
CA VAL A 396 -29.80 8.28 6.04
C VAL A 396 -28.43 8.76 6.52
N GLN A 397 -27.97 8.18 7.62
CA GLN A 397 -26.56 8.16 8.00
C GLN A 397 -26.05 6.73 7.84
N ASN A 398 -24.94 6.58 7.14
CA ASN A 398 -24.43 5.25 6.81
C ASN A 398 -22.89 5.24 6.88
N ILE A 399 -22.32 4.05 7.06
CA ILE A 399 -20.89 3.78 6.89
C ILE A 399 -20.74 2.40 6.22
N TYR A 400 -20.09 2.36 5.05
CA TYR A 400 -19.64 1.12 4.38
C TYR A 400 -18.13 1.08 4.30
N SER A 401 -17.51 -0.10 4.41
CA SER A 401 -16.07 -0.29 4.17
C SER A 401 -15.70 -0.26 2.69
N MET A 402 -16.14 0.73 1.93
CA MET A 402 -16.14 0.63 0.48
C MET A 402 -14.96 1.40 -0.16
N PRO A 403 -14.07 0.75 -0.95
CA PRO A 403 -13.05 1.44 -1.73
C PRO A 403 -13.69 2.27 -2.84
N ASN A 404 -12.91 3.20 -3.39
CA ASN A 404 -13.36 3.92 -4.59
C ASN A 404 -13.50 2.92 -5.76
N PRO A 405 -14.71 2.67 -6.30
CA PRO A 405 -14.92 1.54 -7.23
C PRO A 405 -14.07 1.62 -8.50
N LEU A 406 -13.92 2.82 -9.05
CA LEU A 406 -13.11 3.05 -10.24
C LEU A 406 -11.63 2.78 -9.96
N LEU A 407 -11.14 3.24 -8.81
CA LEU A 407 -9.76 2.99 -8.39
C LEU A 407 -9.53 1.50 -8.08
N TRP A 408 -10.48 0.84 -7.45
CA TRP A 408 -10.40 -0.57 -7.07
C TRP A 408 -10.33 -1.48 -8.29
N TRP A 409 -11.27 -1.36 -9.22
CA TRP A 409 -11.28 -2.17 -10.45
C TRP A 409 -10.08 -1.86 -11.35
N ALA A 410 -9.70 -0.58 -11.45
CA ALA A 410 -8.45 -0.22 -12.13
C ALA A 410 -7.23 -0.84 -11.44
N GLY A 411 -7.24 -0.95 -10.10
CA GLY A 411 -6.22 -1.62 -9.31
C GLY A 411 -6.11 -3.10 -9.62
N VAL A 412 -7.23 -3.81 -9.73
CA VAL A 412 -7.25 -5.23 -10.11
C VAL A 412 -6.61 -5.40 -11.49
N ALA A 413 -7.05 -4.62 -12.48
CA ALA A 413 -6.47 -4.64 -13.82
C ALA A 413 -4.98 -4.25 -13.81
N ALA A 414 -4.61 -3.27 -13.00
CA ALA A 414 -3.22 -2.81 -12.89
C ALA A 414 -2.30 -3.85 -12.26
N VAL A 415 -2.76 -4.61 -11.26
CA VAL A 415 -2.00 -5.73 -10.67
C VAL A 415 -1.69 -6.78 -11.74
N LEU A 416 -2.68 -7.17 -12.55
CA LEU A 416 -2.49 -8.09 -13.67
C LEU A 416 -1.51 -7.52 -14.71
N TRP A 417 -1.64 -6.24 -15.04
CA TRP A 417 -0.74 -5.53 -15.95
C TRP A 417 0.71 -5.53 -15.45
N ILE A 418 0.93 -5.17 -14.18
CA ILE A 418 2.29 -5.14 -13.62
C ILE A 418 2.86 -6.54 -13.44
N ALA A 419 2.03 -7.57 -13.24
CA ALA A 419 2.45 -8.98 -13.24
C ALA A 419 2.97 -9.39 -14.61
N TYR A 420 2.21 -9.12 -15.67
CA TYR A 420 2.65 -9.33 -17.05
C TYR A 420 3.97 -8.58 -17.33
N ARG A 421 4.03 -7.29 -16.98
CA ARG A 421 5.24 -6.48 -17.11
C ARG A 421 6.41 -7.05 -16.34
N PHE A 422 6.21 -7.50 -15.11
CA PHE A 422 7.26 -8.11 -14.30
C PHE A 422 7.82 -9.36 -14.97
N VAL A 423 6.97 -10.23 -15.53
CA VAL A 423 7.43 -11.41 -16.28
C VAL A 423 8.30 -11.01 -17.47
N ARG A 424 7.94 -9.94 -18.18
CA ARG A 424 8.65 -9.43 -19.37
C ARG A 424 9.93 -8.66 -19.06
N THR A 425 9.95 -7.83 -18.02
CA THR A 425 11.06 -6.89 -17.74
C THR A 425 11.92 -7.29 -16.54
N ARG A 426 11.41 -8.16 -15.66
CA ARG A 426 12.03 -8.54 -14.38
C ARG A 426 12.39 -7.34 -13.50
N ASP A 427 11.59 -6.27 -13.59
CA ASP A 427 11.77 -5.07 -12.77
C ASP A 427 11.46 -5.36 -11.31
N ALA A 428 12.48 -5.26 -10.45
CA ALA A 428 12.36 -5.51 -9.01
C ALA A 428 11.38 -4.56 -8.31
N ARG A 429 11.11 -3.37 -8.87
CA ARG A 429 10.12 -2.44 -8.30
C ARG A 429 8.71 -3.03 -8.36
N LEU A 430 8.38 -3.68 -9.47
CA LEU A 430 7.09 -4.34 -9.66
C LEU A 430 6.98 -5.58 -8.77
N ALA A 431 8.08 -6.32 -8.60
CA ALA A 431 8.14 -7.49 -7.71
C ALA A 431 7.72 -7.14 -6.27
N VAL A 432 8.19 -6.02 -5.72
CA VAL A 432 7.79 -5.58 -4.36
C VAL A 432 6.29 -5.39 -4.25
N VAL A 433 5.68 -4.70 -5.22
CA VAL A 433 4.24 -4.41 -5.22
C VAL A 433 3.44 -5.71 -5.34
N LEU A 434 3.86 -6.63 -6.21
CA LEU A 434 3.24 -7.94 -6.40
C LEU A 434 3.37 -8.84 -5.16
N VAL A 435 4.53 -8.84 -4.51
CA VAL A 435 4.73 -9.58 -3.25
C VAL A 435 3.83 -9.01 -2.15
N GLY A 436 3.74 -7.69 -2.02
CA GLY A 436 2.84 -7.05 -1.05
C GLY A 436 1.37 -7.40 -1.29
N ALA A 437 0.89 -7.25 -2.53
CA ALA A 437 -0.48 -7.60 -2.90
C ALA A 437 -0.75 -9.10 -2.72
N GLY A 438 0.17 -9.97 -3.17
CA GLY A 438 0.03 -11.41 -3.06
C GLY A 438 0.03 -11.91 -1.60
N ALA A 439 0.95 -11.39 -0.78
CA ALA A 439 1.08 -11.79 0.62
C ALA A 439 -0.13 -11.38 1.48
N THR A 440 -0.82 -10.31 1.10
CA THR A 440 -2.00 -9.79 1.81
C THR A 440 -3.32 -10.33 1.26
N TYR A 441 -3.33 -10.89 0.04
CA TYR A 441 -4.53 -11.42 -0.61
C TYR A 441 -4.59 -12.94 -0.69
N LEU A 442 -3.55 -13.59 -1.24
CA LEU A 442 -3.59 -15.02 -1.60
C LEU A 442 -3.89 -15.96 -0.43
N PRO A 443 -3.39 -15.74 0.81
CA PRO A 443 -3.73 -16.60 1.92
C PRO A 443 -5.25 -16.70 2.15
N TRP A 444 -6.01 -15.63 1.92
CA TRP A 444 -7.46 -15.64 2.14
C TRP A 444 -8.23 -16.50 1.14
N LEU A 445 -7.65 -16.77 -0.04
CA LEU A 445 -8.24 -17.70 -1.02
C LEU A 445 -8.19 -19.16 -0.53
N LEU A 446 -7.35 -19.46 0.46
CA LEU A 446 -7.23 -20.80 1.05
C LEU A 446 -8.30 -21.07 2.12
N TYR A 447 -9.12 -20.07 2.48
CA TYR A 447 -10.11 -20.16 3.54
C TYR A 447 -11.51 -19.70 3.07
N PRO A 448 -12.10 -20.35 2.04
CA PRO A 448 -13.37 -19.91 1.46
C PRO A 448 -14.57 -20.04 2.42
N GLU A 449 -14.54 -21.02 3.33
CA GLU A 449 -15.63 -21.28 4.30
C GLU A 449 -15.56 -20.40 5.55
N ARG A 450 -14.44 -19.70 5.75
CA ARG A 450 -14.25 -18.86 6.93
C ARG A 450 -15.11 -17.61 6.82
N THR A 451 -15.71 -17.18 7.91
CA THR A 451 -16.40 -15.89 7.98
C THR A 451 -15.38 -14.74 7.89
N ILE A 452 -15.28 -14.14 6.71
CA ILE A 452 -14.35 -13.04 6.37
C ILE A 452 -15.11 -11.89 5.70
N PHE A 453 -14.53 -10.71 5.72
CA PHE A 453 -15.18 -9.46 5.32
C PHE A 453 -14.32 -8.69 4.34
N GLU A 454 -14.97 -7.84 3.54
CA GLU A 454 -14.31 -7.08 2.48
C GLU A 454 -13.38 -5.97 3.02
N PHE A 455 -13.62 -5.44 4.23
CA PHE A 455 -12.75 -4.43 4.83
C PHE A 455 -11.30 -4.91 5.09
N TYR A 456 -11.04 -6.22 5.08
CA TYR A 456 -9.68 -6.79 5.18
C TYR A 456 -8.78 -6.33 4.03
N THR A 457 -9.38 -5.89 2.92
CA THR A 457 -8.70 -5.38 1.74
C THR A 457 -7.90 -4.09 1.98
N ILE A 458 -8.06 -3.42 3.14
CA ILE A 458 -7.23 -2.26 3.50
C ILE A 458 -5.73 -2.61 3.55
N ALA A 459 -5.39 -3.86 3.87
CA ALA A 459 -4.00 -4.35 3.83
C ALA A 459 -3.48 -4.51 2.39
N ILE A 460 -4.36 -4.70 1.42
CA ILE A 460 -4.04 -4.90 -0.01
C ILE A 460 -3.99 -3.55 -0.74
N LEU A 461 -4.85 -2.60 -0.35
CA LEU A 461 -5.08 -1.32 -1.00
C LEU A 461 -3.80 -0.50 -1.30
N PRO A 462 -2.81 -0.37 -0.39
CA PRO A 462 -1.56 0.33 -0.69
C PRO A 462 -0.86 -0.19 -1.95
N PHE A 463 -0.87 -1.52 -2.15
CA PHE A 463 -0.23 -2.16 -3.30
C PHE A 463 -1.07 -1.99 -4.58
N MET A 464 -2.40 -1.97 -4.45
CA MET A 464 -3.30 -1.66 -5.56
C MET A 464 -3.05 -0.24 -6.08
N VAL A 465 -2.97 0.74 -5.18
CA VAL A 465 -2.68 2.14 -5.52
C VAL A 465 -1.30 2.28 -6.19
N LEU A 466 -0.28 1.59 -5.68
CA LEU A 466 1.04 1.56 -6.33
C LEU A 466 0.98 0.93 -7.72
N ALA A 467 0.23 -0.16 -7.90
CA ALA A 467 0.05 -0.83 -9.18
C ALA A 467 -0.65 0.11 -10.20
N VAL A 468 -1.74 0.77 -9.81
CA VAL A 468 -2.42 1.79 -10.64
C VAL A 468 -1.45 2.88 -11.03
N THR A 469 -0.65 3.39 -10.09
CA THR A 469 0.30 4.47 -10.39
C THR A 469 1.38 4.02 -11.40
N PHE A 470 1.84 2.77 -11.34
CA PHE A 470 2.72 2.20 -12.38
C PHE A 470 2.03 2.07 -13.73
N ALA A 471 0.78 1.61 -13.78
CA ALA A 471 0.01 1.51 -15.01
C ALA A 471 -0.25 2.91 -15.63
N LEU A 472 -0.64 3.91 -14.83
CA LEU A 472 -0.82 5.29 -15.28
C LEU A 472 0.48 5.88 -15.84
N ARG A 473 1.63 5.59 -15.22
CA ARG A 473 2.95 6.01 -15.75
C ARG A 473 3.23 5.41 -17.13
N ASP A 474 2.86 4.15 -17.36
CA ASP A 474 3.00 3.49 -18.65
C ASP A 474 2.06 4.10 -19.70
N VAL A 475 0.80 4.35 -19.34
CA VAL A 475 -0.21 5.01 -20.21
C VAL A 475 0.24 6.42 -20.59
N ALA A 476 0.80 7.19 -19.67
CA ALA A 476 1.33 8.53 -19.93
C ALA A 476 2.56 8.54 -20.87
N GLY A 477 3.09 7.38 -21.27
CA GLY A 477 4.20 7.27 -22.22
C GLY A 477 5.58 7.58 -21.61
N LEU A 478 5.70 7.71 -20.29
CA LEU A 478 6.95 8.07 -19.61
C LEU A 478 7.94 6.90 -19.43
N ALA A 479 7.56 5.68 -19.82
CA ALA A 479 8.36 4.47 -19.61
C ALA A 479 9.25 4.07 -20.80
N ARG A 480 9.08 4.67 -22.00
CA ARG A 480 9.75 4.22 -23.23
C ARG A 480 11.06 4.95 -23.61
N ALA A 481 11.47 5.98 -22.88
CA ALA A 481 12.65 6.78 -23.25
C ALA A 481 14.01 6.20 -22.81
N ALA A 482 14.05 5.09 -22.05
CA ALA A 482 15.28 4.61 -21.41
C ALA A 482 15.99 3.44 -22.10
N THR A 483 15.53 2.97 -23.26
CA THR A 483 16.20 1.89 -24.01
C THR A 483 16.00 2.07 -25.51
N ALA A 484 16.66 3.07 -26.10
CA ALA A 484 17.16 2.91 -27.47
C ALA A 484 18.60 2.42 -27.33
N PRO A 485 19.02 1.34 -28.02
CA PRO A 485 20.45 1.04 -28.13
C PRO A 485 21.11 2.27 -28.73
N ALA A 486 22.19 2.76 -28.12
CA ALA A 486 23.04 3.73 -28.76
C ALA A 486 23.41 3.15 -30.13
N ALA A 487 22.91 3.78 -31.20
CA ALA A 487 23.42 3.49 -32.53
C ALA A 487 24.92 3.77 -32.44
N THR A 488 25.71 2.71 -32.59
CA THR A 488 27.15 2.78 -32.73
C THR A 488 27.44 3.64 -33.95
N VAL A 489 27.68 4.93 -33.73
CA VAL A 489 28.42 5.74 -34.69
C VAL A 489 29.82 5.18 -34.65
N GLY A 490 30.18 4.42 -35.68
CA GLY A 490 31.54 3.93 -35.86
C GLY A 490 32.47 5.13 -36.04
N GLU A 491 33.20 5.49 -34.99
CA GLU A 491 34.47 6.18 -35.11
C GLU A 491 35.49 5.13 -35.53
N ASP A 492 35.78 5.06 -36.83
CA ASP A 492 37.03 4.55 -37.38
C ASP A 492 37.16 4.98 -38.84
N VAL A 493 37.76 6.16 -39.05
CA VAL A 493 38.50 6.47 -40.28
C VAL A 493 39.80 7.18 -39.87
N PRO A 494 40.95 6.49 -39.87
CA PRO A 494 42.25 7.14 -39.77
C PRO A 494 42.55 7.88 -41.08
N GLY A 495 43.32 8.97 -40.95
CA GLY A 495 43.59 9.95 -41.99
C GLY A 495 43.90 9.38 -43.38
N ALA A 496 43.26 9.97 -44.38
CA ALA A 496 43.67 9.86 -45.77
C ALA A 496 43.75 11.27 -46.36
N ALA A 497 44.94 11.54 -46.90
CA ALA A 497 45.32 12.73 -47.63
C ALA A 497 44.27 13.18 -48.66
N VAL A 498 44.13 14.49 -48.76
CA VAL A 498 43.50 15.19 -49.87
C VAL A 498 44.26 14.87 -51.15
N ALA A 499 43.64 14.09 -52.04
CA ALA A 499 44.02 14.03 -53.44
C ALA A 499 42.82 13.61 -54.32
N THR A 500 42.62 14.39 -55.39
CA THR A 500 41.96 14.09 -56.67
C THR A 500 40.44 13.86 -56.72
N ASP A 501 39.74 14.90 -57.18
CA ASP A 501 39.13 14.94 -58.51
C ASP A 501 38.60 13.59 -59.07
N VAL A 502 37.29 13.33 -58.91
CA VAL A 502 36.50 12.39 -59.73
C VAL A 502 35.06 12.92 -59.88
N PRO A 503 34.57 13.21 -61.09
CA PRO A 503 33.16 13.52 -61.34
C PRO A 503 32.36 12.23 -61.53
N GLY A 504 31.39 11.97 -60.65
CA GLY A 504 30.45 10.85 -60.83
C GLY A 504 29.86 10.27 -59.54
N ALA A 505 29.20 11.09 -58.72
CA ALA A 505 28.38 10.58 -57.62
C ALA A 505 26.90 10.55 -58.06
N SER A 506 26.37 9.34 -58.23
CA SER A 506 24.97 9.10 -58.56
C SER A 506 24.01 9.68 -57.52
N VAL A 507 22.87 10.20 -57.98
CA VAL A 507 21.76 10.84 -57.24
C VAL A 507 21.07 9.93 -56.21
N ALA A 508 21.55 8.69 -56.00
CA ALA A 508 20.92 7.69 -55.15
C ALA A 508 21.18 7.85 -53.63
N SER A 509 22.17 8.62 -53.19
CA SER A 509 22.51 8.76 -51.76
C SER A 509 21.68 9.83 -51.01
N VAL A 510 21.12 10.82 -51.72
CA VAL A 510 20.37 11.94 -51.11
C VAL A 510 18.92 11.55 -50.80
N ALA A 511 18.33 10.67 -51.62
CA ALA A 511 16.96 10.17 -51.42
C ALA A 511 16.82 9.27 -50.17
N SER A 512 17.86 8.50 -49.80
CA SER A 512 17.83 7.63 -48.63
C SER A 512 17.87 8.42 -47.32
N VAL A 513 18.68 9.49 -47.24
CA VAL A 513 18.80 10.36 -46.06
C VAL A 513 17.52 11.17 -45.83
N ALA A 514 16.90 11.68 -46.90
CA ALA A 514 15.62 12.39 -46.81
C ALA A 514 14.48 11.46 -46.35
N SER A 515 14.46 10.20 -46.82
CA SER A 515 13.46 9.20 -46.39
C SER A 515 13.61 8.85 -44.90
N VAL A 516 14.83 8.66 -44.41
CA VAL A 516 15.11 8.35 -43.00
C VAL A 516 14.79 9.54 -42.08
N ALA A 517 15.11 10.76 -42.50
CA ALA A 517 14.74 11.97 -41.77
C ALA A 517 13.22 12.19 -41.72
N SER A 518 12.51 11.90 -42.81
CA SER A 518 11.04 11.97 -42.85
C SER A 518 10.39 10.93 -41.93
N VAL A 519 10.86 9.69 -41.94
CA VAL A 519 10.35 8.60 -41.08
C VAL A 519 10.68 8.88 -39.61
N ALA A 520 11.87 9.41 -39.31
CA ALA A 520 12.24 9.83 -37.95
C ALA A 520 11.40 11.02 -37.45
N SER A 521 11.05 11.96 -38.33
CA SER A 521 10.19 13.11 -38.00
C SER A 521 8.72 12.68 -37.77
N VAL A 522 8.20 11.75 -38.57
CA VAL A 522 6.84 11.21 -38.42
C VAL A 522 6.76 10.33 -37.18
N ALA A 523 7.79 9.51 -36.92
CA ALA A 523 7.88 8.71 -35.69
C ALA A 523 8.01 9.59 -34.43
N SER A 524 8.73 10.72 -34.51
CA SER A 524 8.85 11.65 -33.39
C SER A 524 7.56 12.40 -33.12
N VAL A 525 6.84 12.86 -34.16
CA VAL A 525 5.53 13.52 -34.02
C VAL A 525 4.46 12.53 -33.52
N ALA A 526 4.39 11.32 -34.06
CA ALA A 526 3.49 10.26 -33.58
C ALA A 526 3.78 9.87 -32.12
N SER A 527 5.04 9.94 -31.69
CA SER A 527 5.43 9.70 -30.29
C SER A 527 4.96 10.81 -29.33
N VAL A 528 4.96 12.07 -29.80
CA VAL A 528 4.49 13.24 -29.03
C VAL A 528 2.98 13.23 -28.91
N GLU A 529 2.26 12.93 -29.98
CA GLU A 529 0.80 12.84 -29.98
C GLU A 529 0.32 11.70 -29.07
N ARG A 530 0.94 10.52 -29.16
CA ARG A 530 0.67 9.40 -28.26
C ARG A 530 0.90 9.76 -26.78
N ARG A 531 1.97 10.51 -26.47
CA ARG A 531 2.26 10.97 -25.11
C ARG A 531 1.24 11.98 -24.61
N ARG A 532 0.79 12.92 -25.45
CA ARG A 532 -0.28 13.87 -25.13
C ARG A 532 -1.60 13.15 -24.85
N THR A 533 -1.97 12.20 -25.70
CA THR A 533 -3.19 11.40 -25.53
C THR A 533 -3.11 10.59 -24.23
N GLY A 534 -1.99 9.93 -23.97
CA GLY A 534 -1.75 9.21 -22.71
C GLY A 534 -1.90 10.10 -21.47
N GLN A 535 -1.31 11.30 -21.49
CA GLN A 535 -1.45 12.26 -20.40
C GLN A 535 -2.91 12.71 -20.19
N ARG A 536 -3.66 12.96 -21.27
CA ARG A 536 -5.09 13.31 -21.19
C ARG A 536 -5.91 12.18 -20.57
N ILE A 537 -5.67 10.93 -20.98
CA ILE A 537 -6.34 9.75 -20.40
C ILE A 537 -6.08 9.68 -18.89
N VAL A 538 -4.83 9.86 -18.47
CA VAL A 538 -4.48 9.86 -17.03
C VAL A 538 -5.19 10.98 -16.29
N LEU A 539 -5.22 12.20 -16.82
CA LEU A 539 -5.90 13.33 -16.18
C LEU A 539 -7.41 13.09 -16.06
N VAL A 540 -8.06 12.56 -17.09
CA VAL A 540 -9.49 12.21 -17.06
C VAL A 540 -9.74 11.13 -16.02
N PHE A 541 -8.93 10.08 -15.98
CA PHE A 541 -9.06 9.03 -14.97
C PHE A 541 -8.93 9.58 -13.54
N LEU A 542 -7.91 10.40 -13.28
CA LEU A 542 -7.73 11.01 -11.95
C LEU A 542 -8.88 11.94 -11.57
N ALA A 543 -9.44 12.69 -12.53
CA ALA A 543 -10.60 13.54 -12.29
C ALA A 543 -11.85 12.72 -11.97
N LEU A 544 -12.07 11.60 -12.66
CA LEU A 544 -13.19 10.69 -12.39
C LEU A 544 -13.06 10.05 -11.00
N VAL A 545 -11.86 9.59 -10.62
CA VAL A 545 -11.60 9.04 -9.28
C VAL A 545 -11.83 10.10 -8.20
N LEU A 546 -11.44 11.36 -8.44
CA LEU A 546 -11.74 12.45 -7.51
C LEU A 546 -13.24 12.73 -7.42
N ALA A 547 -13.95 12.74 -8.55
CA ALA A 547 -15.40 12.93 -8.56
C ALA A 547 -16.14 11.82 -7.80
N THR A 548 -15.73 10.56 -7.96
CA THR A 548 -16.30 9.45 -7.18
C THR A 548 -15.95 9.56 -5.70
N ALA A 549 -14.73 9.98 -5.34
CA ALA A 549 -14.38 10.21 -3.94
C ALA A 549 -15.28 11.29 -3.30
N ILE A 550 -15.52 12.41 -4.01
CA ILE A 550 -16.40 13.49 -3.54
C ILE A 550 -17.84 13.00 -3.42
N PHE A 551 -18.34 12.24 -4.40
CA PHE A 551 -19.70 11.70 -4.38
C PHE A 551 -19.93 10.80 -3.17
N TRP A 552 -19.03 9.85 -2.88
CA TRP A 552 -19.16 8.93 -1.74
C TRP A 552 -18.85 9.52 -0.37
N TYR A 553 -18.05 10.59 -0.28
CA TYR A 553 -17.54 11.09 1.00
C TYR A 553 -18.63 11.29 2.09
N PRO A 554 -19.80 11.91 1.81
CA PRO A 554 -20.85 12.05 2.80
C PRO A 554 -21.36 10.71 3.36
N VAL A 555 -21.56 9.72 2.47
CA VAL A 555 -22.05 8.37 2.82
C VAL A 555 -21.01 7.54 3.54
N LEU A 556 -19.71 7.81 3.37
CA LEU A 556 -18.63 7.09 4.04
C LEU A 556 -18.26 7.69 5.40
N THR A 557 -18.74 8.89 5.70
CA THR A 557 -18.42 9.64 6.92
C THR A 557 -19.64 9.89 7.81
N ALA A 558 -20.73 9.15 7.57
CA ALA A 558 -22.00 9.24 8.29
C ALA A 558 -22.62 10.66 8.33
N MET A 559 -22.40 11.45 7.28
CA MET A 559 -23.15 12.69 7.11
C MET A 559 -24.61 12.35 6.80
N PRO A 560 -25.59 13.02 7.44
CA PRO A 560 -27.00 12.86 7.09
C PRO A 560 -27.22 13.29 5.65
N VAL A 561 -27.73 12.38 4.82
CA VAL A 561 -28.04 12.63 3.40
C VAL A 561 -29.44 12.15 3.06
N PRO A 562 -30.13 12.72 2.05
CA PRO A 562 -31.41 12.20 1.60
C PRO A 562 -31.32 10.70 1.22
N TYR A 563 -32.36 9.93 1.52
CA TYR A 563 -32.43 8.50 1.19
C TYR A 563 -32.11 8.22 -0.29
N ASP A 564 -32.67 9.02 -1.21
CA ASP A 564 -32.43 8.86 -2.65
C ASP A 564 -30.97 9.11 -3.04
N PHE A 565 -30.28 10.00 -2.32
CA PHE A 565 -28.85 10.23 -2.51
C PHE A 565 -28.07 8.99 -2.08
N TRP A 566 -28.30 8.46 -0.87
CA TRP A 566 -27.67 7.20 -0.44
C TRP A 566 -27.96 6.06 -1.42
N ARG A 567 -29.21 5.91 -1.87
CA ARG A 567 -29.61 4.87 -2.82
C ARG A 567 -28.83 4.94 -4.14
N ALA A 568 -28.52 6.14 -4.63
CA ALA A 568 -27.73 6.34 -5.86
C ALA A 568 -26.28 5.84 -5.76
N HIS A 569 -25.76 5.59 -4.55
CA HIS A 569 -24.43 5.03 -4.33
C HIS A 569 -24.40 3.50 -4.49
N ASN A 570 -25.56 2.84 -4.45
CA ASN A 570 -25.67 1.39 -4.56
C ASN A 570 -25.69 0.95 -6.04
N TRP A 571 -24.54 0.99 -6.69
CA TRP A 571 -24.42 0.65 -8.12
C TRP A 571 -24.64 -0.84 -8.39
N LEU A 572 -24.35 -1.71 -7.42
CA LEU A 572 -24.69 -3.13 -7.49
C LEU A 572 -25.83 -3.45 -6.49
N PRO A 573 -26.77 -4.34 -6.85
CA PRO A 573 -27.86 -4.72 -5.95
C PRO A 573 -27.38 -5.32 -4.63
N SER A 574 -26.21 -5.95 -4.63
CA SER A 574 -25.58 -6.57 -3.47
C SER A 574 -24.90 -5.58 -2.52
N TRP A 575 -24.95 -4.27 -2.76
CA TRP A 575 -24.38 -3.25 -1.87
C TRP A 575 -25.36 -2.75 -0.79
N ILE A 576 -26.61 -3.21 -0.86
CA ILE A 576 -27.68 -2.90 0.10
C ILE A 576 -27.67 -3.91 1.26
#